data_AF-A0A6N7GN09-F1
#
_entry.id   AF-A0A6N7GN09-F1
#
_cell.length_a   1.000
_cell.length_b   1.000
_cell.length_c   1.000
_cell.angle_alpha   90.00
_cell.angle_beta   90.00
_cell.angle_gamma   90.00
#
_symmetry.space_group_name_H-M   'P 1'
#
loop_
_entity.id
_entity.type
_entity.pdbx_description
1 polymer ?
#
loop_
_entity_poly.entity_id
_entity_poly.type
_entity_poly.pdbx_seq_one_letter_code
_entity_poly.pdbx_strand_id
1 'polypeptide(L)'
;MTASVETTETATSSRPVTVAEAEARLGGAEARVRAAQQRAAAADGLAADLQGTRDDAEQDRSAAEAELAAAELHLDQLADMDWVGGQVRAVAERRLADAEARWSWAEQREEEVSVLADDADAALRAAERELDEAEGDRWSATYAVRAAAEQARQTRQTREADHDRAHQQAAAGMAM
;
A
#
# COMPACT_ATOMS: atom_id res chain seq x y z
N MET A 1 -7.91 13.83 -58.77
CA MET A 1 -8.76 13.14 -57.76
C MET A 1 -8.34 13.67 -56.40
N THR A 2 -9.07 14.64 -55.86
CA THR A 2 -8.82 15.22 -54.53
C THR A 2 -9.73 14.50 -53.53
N ALA A 3 -9.14 13.69 -52.67
CA ALA A 3 -9.85 13.04 -51.58
C ALA A 3 -10.10 14.07 -50.47
N SER A 4 -11.36 14.47 -50.29
CA SER A 4 -11.80 15.19 -49.09
C SER A 4 -11.81 14.20 -47.93
N VAL A 5 -10.97 14.45 -46.93
CA VAL A 5 -11.01 13.74 -45.66
C VAL A 5 -12.11 14.39 -44.82
N GLU A 6 -13.29 13.79 -44.82
CA GLU A 6 -14.34 14.11 -43.84
C GLU A 6 -13.85 13.67 -42.46
N THR A 7 -13.51 14.65 -41.62
CA THR A 7 -13.27 14.44 -40.20
C THR A 7 -14.63 14.35 -39.53
N THR A 8 -15.09 13.13 -39.27
CA THR A 8 -16.24 12.87 -38.40
C THR A 8 -15.83 13.14 -36.96
N GLU A 9 -16.08 14.38 -36.50
CA GLU A 9 -16.14 14.69 -35.07
C GLU A 9 -17.27 13.87 -34.45
N THR A 10 -16.92 12.77 -33.81
CA THR A 10 -17.80 12.07 -32.86
C THR A 10 -17.97 12.99 -31.65
N ALA A 11 -18.97 13.87 -31.74
CA ALA A 11 -19.47 14.62 -30.60
C ALA A 11 -20.02 13.60 -29.59
N THR A 12 -19.16 13.18 -28.67
CA THR A 12 -19.56 12.36 -27.53
C THR A 12 -20.44 13.26 -26.69
N SER A 13 -21.76 13.15 -26.89
CA SER A 13 -22.79 13.83 -26.12
C SER A 13 -22.67 13.36 -24.66
N SER A 14 -21.77 13.99 -23.92
CA SER A 14 -21.61 13.79 -22.49
C SER A 14 -22.82 14.41 -21.84
N ARG A 15 -23.82 13.57 -21.54
CA ARG A 15 -24.96 13.98 -20.72
C ARG A 15 -24.41 14.62 -19.43
N PRO A 16 -24.89 15.80 -19.05
CA PRO A 16 -24.37 16.47 -17.85
C PRO A 16 -24.59 15.58 -16.63
N VAL A 17 -23.53 15.41 -15.84
CA VAL A 17 -23.55 14.63 -14.60
C VAL A 17 -24.41 15.36 -13.59
N THR A 18 -25.36 14.66 -12.98
CA THR A 18 -26.21 15.24 -11.94
C THR A 18 -25.45 15.37 -10.62
N VAL A 19 -25.89 16.28 -9.74
CA VAL A 19 -25.31 16.42 -8.39
C VAL A 19 -25.34 15.10 -7.63
N ALA A 20 -26.45 14.36 -7.70
CA ALA A 20 -26.59 13.07 -7.05
C ALA A 20 -25.61 12.00 -7.59
N GLU A 21 -25.40 11.94 -8.91
CA GLU A 21 -24.41 11.04 -9.52
C GLU A 21 -22.98 11.42 -9.10
N ALA A 22 -22.69 12.72 -9.00
CA ALA A 22 -21.39 13.20 -8.54
C ALA A 22 -21.15 12.92 -7.05
N GLU A 23 -22.16 13.11 -6.20
CA GLU A 23 -22.09 12.80 -4.76
C GLU A 23 -21.91 11.30 -4.52
N ALA A 24 -22.59 10.45 -5.31
CA ALA A 24 -22.40 9.00 -5.25
C ALA A 24 -20.95 8.60 -5.61
N ARG A 25 -20.35 9.25 -6.63
CA ARG A 25 -18.94 9.04 -6.98
C ARG A 25 -18.00 9.49 -5.86
N LEU A 26 -18.29 10.62 -5.22
CA LEU A 26 -17.50 11.10 -4.08
C LEU A 26 -17.56 10.13 -2.91
N GLY A 27 -18.75 9.66 -2.53
CA GLY A 27 -18.91 8.66 -1.48
C GLY A 27 -18.17 7.35 -1.79
N GLY A 28 -18.21 6.90 -3.05
CA GLY A 28 -17.45 5.74 -3.52
C GLY A 28 -15.93 5.94 -3.50
N ALA A 29 -15.45 7.16 -3.77
CA ALA A 29 -14.02 7.49 -3.67
C ALA A 29 -13.56 7.58 -2.20
N GLU A 30 -14.34 8.20 -1.32
CA GLU A 30 -14.05 8.26 0.12
C GLU A 30 -14.01 6.88 0.78
N ALA A 31 -14.87 5.95 0.35
CA ALA A 31 -14.83 4.57 0.81
C ALA A 31 -13.52 3.86 0.38
N ARG A 32 -13.04 4.12 -0.84
CA ARG A 32 -11.78 3.57 -1.35
C ARG A 32 -10.57 4.13 -0.62
N VAL A 33 -10.55 5.43 -0.34
CA VAL A 33 -9.51 6.05 0.51
C VAL A 33 -9.45 5.38 1.88
N ARG A 34 -10.60 5.19 2.54
CA ARG A 34 -10.65 4.48 3.84
C ARG A 34 -10.13 3.05 3.75
N ALA A 35 -10.48 2.32 2.70
CA ALA A 35 -9.98 0.96 2.50
C ALA A 35 -8.45 0.93 2.26
N ALA A 36 -7.93 1.85 1.44
CA ALA A 36 -6.50 1.95 1.17
C ALA A 36 -5.71 2.32 2.43
N GLN A 37 -6.20 3.26 3.25
CA GLN A 37 -5.60 3.61 4.54
C GLN A 37 -5.51 2.42 5.50
N GLN A 38 -6.57 1.59 5.56
CA GLN A 38 -6.55 0.38 6.39
C GLN A 38 -5.52 -0.64 5.91
N ARG A 39 -5.35 -0.80 4.59
CA ARG A 39 -4.35 -1.70 4.02
C ARG A 39 -2.92 -1.20 4.26
N ALA A 40 -2.68 0.11 4.10
CA ALA A 40 -1.38 0.71 4.39
C ALA A 40 -1.01 0.50 5.86
N ALA A 41 -1.93 0.78 6.80
CA ALA A 41 -1.69 0.55 8.23
C ALA A 41 -1.44 -0.93 8.57
N ALA A 42 -2.11 -1.87 7.88
CA ALA A 42 -1.87 -3.30 8.07
C ALA A 42 -0.49 -3.72 7.53
N ALA A 43 -0.06 -3.16 6.40
CA ALA A 43 1.26 -3.40 5.84
C ALA A 43 2.38 -2.84 6.74
N ASP A 44 2.19 -1.64 7.31
CA ASP A 44 3.11 -1.06 8.29
C ASP A 44 3.27 -1.94 9.53
N GLY A 45 2.14 -2.47 10.05
CA GLY A 45 2.16 -3.40 11.19
C GLY A 45 2.94 -4.68 10.88
N LEU A 46 2.72 -5.27 9.71
CA LEU A 46 3.45 -6.46 9.28
C LEU A 46 4.96 -6.18 9.12
N ALA A 47 5.33 -5.03 8.56
CA ALA A 47 6.72 -4.65 8.42
C ALA A 47 7.42 -4.50 9.78
N ALA A 48 6.73 -3.92 10.77
CA ALA A 48 7.25 -3.82 12.13
C ALA A 48 7.43 -5.20 12.80
N ASP A 49 6.46 -6.11 12.64
CA ASP A 49 6.54 -7.47 13.19
C ASP A 49 7.70 -8.26 12.57
N LEU A 50 7.91 -8.12 11.26
CA LEU A 50 9.02 -8.77 10.55
C LEU A 50 10.37 -8.18 10.95
N GLN A 51 10.46 -6.87 11.19
CA GLN A 51 11.67 -6.26 11.73
C GLN A 51 12.01 -6.84 13.11
N GLY A 52 11.02 -6.98 14.00
CA GLY A 52 11.25 -7.62 15.31
C GLY A 52 11.73 -9.07 15.17
N THR A 53 11.14 -9.83 14.24
CA THR A 53 11.57 -11.21 13.96
C THR A 53 13.00 -11.27 13.42
N ARG A 54 13.41 -10.27 12.63
CA ARG A 54 14.78 -10.14 12.11
C ARG A 54 15.77 -9.86 13.24
N ASP A 55 15.44 -8.93 14.12
CA ASP A 55 16.28 -8.57 15.26
C ASP A 55 16.47 -9.78 16.20
N ASP A 56 15.39 -10.55 16.45
CA ASP A 56 15.45 -11.80 17.22
C ASP A 56 16.37 -12.84 16.54
N ALA A 57 16.25 -13.03 15.21
CA ALA A 57 17.09 -13.95 14.47
C ALA A 57 18.57 -13.54 14.48
N GLU A 58 18.88 -12.24 14.39
CA GLU A 58 20.24 -11.71 14.49
C GLU A 58 20.82 -11.92 15.89
N GLN A 59 19.98 -11.81 16.93
CA GLN A 59 20.38 -12.11 18.30
C GLN A 59 20.68 -13.59 18.51
N ASP A 60 19.83 -14.48 17.99
CA ASP A 60 20.04 -15.94 18.02
C ASP A 60 21.32 -16.34 17.29
N ARG A 61 21.58 -15.72 16.12
CA ARG A 61 22.84 -15.88 15.38
C ARG A 61 24.02 -15.46 16.24
N SER A 62 24.02 -14.25 16.78
CA SER A 62 25.11 -13.74 17.62
C SER A 62 25.37 -14.63 18.85
N ALA A 63 24.32 -15.18 19.46
CA ALA A 63 24.44 -16.13 20.56
C ALA A 63 25.11 -17.44 20.12
N ALA A 64 24.74 -17.95 18.93
CA ALA A 64 25.36 -19.13 18.35
C ALA A 64 26.84 -18.91 17.98
N GLU A 65 27.26 -17.74 17.47
CA GLU A 65 28.70 -17.42 17.26
C GLU A 65 29.48 -17.54 18.56
N ALA A 66 28.94 -16.97 19.64
CA ALA A 66 29.61 -16.95 20.93
C ALA A 66 29.74 -18.37 21.50
N GLU A 67 28.69 -19.20 21.37
CA GLU A 67 28.74 -20.61 21.74
C GLU A 67 29.75 -21.40 20.92
N LEU A 68 29.82 -21.16 19.60
CA LEU A 68 30.77 -21.80 18.69
C LEU A 68 32.21 -21.43 19.08
N ALA A 69 32.51 -20.15 19.21
CA ALA A 69 33.83 -19.66 19.59
C ALA A 69 34.27 -20.20 20.97
N ALA A 70 33.34 -20.31 21.92
CA ALA A 70 33.62 -20.90 23.23
C ALA A 70 33.91 -22.42 23.14
N ALA A 71 33.18 -23.14 22.28
CA ALA A 71 33.40 -24.57 22.04
C ALA A 71 34.74 -24.84 21.34
N GLU A 72 35.09 -24.03 20.34
CA GLU A 72 36.39 -24.08 19.65
C GLU A 72 37.55 -23.85 20.61
N LEU A 73 37.49 -22.77 21.41
CA LEU A 73 38.51 -22.49 22.42
C LEU A 73 38.65 -23.64 23.43
N HIS A 74 37.53 -24.25 23.83
CA HIS A 74 37.56 -25.38 24.74
C HIS A 74 38.24 -26.60 24.10
N LEU A 75 37.98 -26.88 22.82
CA LEU A 75 38.64 -27.95 22.09
C LEU A 75 40.13 -27.72 21.92
N ASP A 76 40.55 -26.50 21.59
CA ASP A 76 41.96 -26.14 21.48
C ASP A 76 42.70 -26.34 22.81
N GLN A 77 42.11 -25.89 23.92
CA GLN A 77 42.67 -26.12 25.26
C GLN A 77 42.78 -27.61 25.60
N LEU A 78 41.81 -28.42 25.20
CA LEU A 78 41.84 -29.86 25.42
C LEU A 78 42.87 -30.55 24.50
N ALA A 79 43.15 -30.02 23.32
CA ALA A 79 44.16 -30.54 22.41
C ALA A 79 45.59 -30.31 22.94
N ASP A 80 45.83 -29.23 23.69
CA ASP A 80 47.11 -28.92 24.33
C ASP A 80 47.37 -29.75 25.61
N MET A 81 46.38 -30.51 26.09
CA MET A 81 46.48 -31.33 27.30
C MET A 81 46.71 -32.81 26.96
N ASP A 82 47.95 -33.28 27.09
CA ASP A 82 48.40 -34.66 26.81
C ASP A 82 47.59 -35.79 27.50
N TRP A 83 46.84 -35.49 28.57
CA TRP A 83 46.07 -36.46 29.37
C TRP A 83 44.56 -36.48 29.11
N VAL A 84 44.02 -35.64 28.22
CA VAL A 84 42.56 -35.58 28.01
C VAL A 84 42.05 -36.91 27.45
N GLY A 85 41.32 -37.65 28.29
CA GLY A 85 40.71 -38.91 27.92
C GLY A 85 39.66 -38.74 26.81
N GLY A 86 39.54 -39.73 25.92
CA GLY A 86 38.68 -39.66 24.73
C GLY A 86 37.21 -39.33 24.98
N GLN A 87 36.68 -39.58 26.18
CA GLN A 87 35.31 -39.19 26.55
C GLN A 87 35.13 -37.68 26.71
N VAL A 88 36.14 -36.96 27.23
CA VAL A 88 36.08 -35.51 27.39
C VAL A 88 36.17 -34.83 26.02
N ARG A 89 37.05 -35.33 25.15
CA ARG A 89 37.16 -34.85 23.77
C ARG A 89 35.88 -35.07 22.96
N ALA A 90 35.27 -36.26 23.08
CA ALA A 90 34.00 -36.57 22.42
C ALA A 90 32.83 -35.68 22.88
N VAL A 91 32.80 -35.26 24.16
CA VAL A 91 31.78 -34.32 24.66
C VAL A 91 31.99 -32.92 24.08
N ALA A 92 33.25 -32.48 23.96
CA ALA A 92 33.57 -31.18 23.38
C ALA A 92 33.27 -31.12 21.86
N GLU A 93 33.61 -32.17 21.12
CA GLU A 93 33.26 -32.29 19.69
C GLU A 93 31.74 -32.29 19.48
N ARG A 94 30.99 -32.96 20.35
CA ARG A 94 29.52 -32.94 20.28
C ARG A 94 28.93 -31.55 20.58
N ARG A 95 29.52 -30.79 21.51
CA ARG A 95 29.10 -29.40 21.78
C ARG A 95 29.40 -28.48 20.60
N LEU A 96 30.53 -28.67 19.93
CA LEU A 96 30.85 -27.94 18.70
C LEU A 96 29.80 -28.23 17.61
N ALA A 97 29.50 -29.51 17.36
CA ALA A 97 28.48 -29.90 16.39
C ALA A 97 27.08 -29.36 16.73
N ASP A 98 26.70 -29.34 18.02
CA ASP A 98 25.43 -28.72 18.46
C ASP A 98 25.42 -27.20 18.22
N ALA A 99 26.56 -26.52 18.40
CA ALA A 99 26.69 -25.08 18.13
C ALA A 99 26.64 -24.75 16.62
N GLU A 100 27.34 -25.53 15.78
CA GLU A 100 27.27 -25.42 14.32
C GLU A 100 25.85 -25.62 13.78
N ALA A 101 25.09 -26.56 14.37
CA ALA A 101 23.71 -26.80 13.98
C ALA A 101 22.79 -25.61 14.33
N ARG A 102 23.00 -24.97 15.48
CA ARG A 102 22.27 -23.76 15.89
C ARG A 102 22.61 -22.57 15.02
N TRP A 103 23.90 -22.41 14.69
CA TRP A 103 24.39 -21.40 13.75
C TRP A 103 23.69 -21.50 12.40
N SER A 104 23.73 -22.69 11.79
CA SER A 104 23.13 -22.93 10.47
C SER A 104 21.60 -22.73 10.48
N TRP A 105 20.93 -23.09 11.58
CA TRP A 105 19.50 -22.83 11.73
C TRP A 105 19.18 -21.34 11.82
N ALA A 106 20.01 -20.55 12.53
CA ALA A 106 19.86 -19.11 12.64
C ALA A 106 20.07 -18.41 11.28
N GLU A 107 21.07 -18.82 10.48
CA GLU A 107 21.28 -18.30 9.13
C GLU A 107 20.07 -18.54 8.22
N GLN A 108 19.50 -19.74 8.24
CA GLN A 108 18.29 -20.05 7.45
C GLN A 108 17.10 -19.19 7.86
N ARG A 109 16.92 -18.95 9.16
CA ARG A 109 15.87 -18.07 9.67
C ARG A 109 16.05 -16.63 9.24
N GLU A 110 17.28 -16.12 9.27
CA GLU A 110 17.59 -14.76 8.81
C GLU A 110 17.26 -14.60 7.31
N GLU A 111 17.60 -15.60 6.49
CA GLU A 111 17.28 -15.60 5.05
C GLU A 111 15.77 -15.63 4.79
N GLU A 112 15.02 -16.49 5.48
CA GLU A 112 13.55 -16.55 5.40
C GLU A 112 12.90 -15.21 5.78
N VAL A 113 13.37 -14.60 6.88
CA VAL A 113 12.86 -13.31 7.35
C VAL A 113 13.22 -12.19 6.37
N SER A 114 14.40 -12.22 5.75
CA SER A 114 14.78 -11.22 4.74
C SER A 114 13.85 -11.25 3.54
N VAL A 115 13.48 -12.42 3.04
CA VAL A 115 12.54 -12.55 1.91
C VAL A 115 11.15 -12.03 2.30
N LEU A 116 10.68 -12.38 3.50
CA LEU A 116 9.39 -11.89 3.99
C LEU A 116 9.37 -10.36 4.18
N ALA A 117 10.48 -9.78 4.62
CA ALA A 117 10.63 -8.33 4.75
C ALA A 117 10.57 -7.62 3.39
N ASP A 118 11.21 -8.17 2.36
CA ASP A 118 11.15 -7.63 1.00
C ASP A 118 9.72 -7.70 0.42
N ASP A 119 9.01 -8.82 0.64
CA ASP A 119 7.61 -8.98 0.22
C ASP A 119 6.69 -7.99 0.95
N ALA A 120 6.93 -7.75 2.25
CA ALA A 120 6.17 -6.78 3.04
C ALA A 120 6.42 -5.33 2.58
N ASP A 121 7.67 -4.96 2.27
CA ASP A 121 8.00 -3.64 1.72
C ASP A 121 7.34 -3.44 0.34
N ALA A 122 7.33 -4.47 -0.50
CA ALA A 122 6.63 -4.44 -1.78
C ALA A 122 5.11 -4.25 -1.61
N ALA A 123 4.51 -4.92 -0.62
CA ALA A 123 3.09 -4.78 -0.28
C ALA A 123 2.77 -3.38 0.24
N LEU A 124 3.63 -2.79 1.07
CA LEU A 124 3.49 -1.42 1.56
C LEU A 124 3.49 -0.42 0.40
N ARG A 125 4.50 -0.49 -0.47
CA ARG A 125 4.57 0.38 -1.67
C ARG A 125 3.39 0.21 -2.61
N ALA A 126 2.75 -0.97 -2.64
CA ALA A 126 1.53 -1.19 -3.41
C ALA A 126 0.31 -0.52 -2.74
N ALA A 127 0.20 -0.61 -1.42
CA ALA A 127 -0.86 0.02 -0.65
C ALA A 127 -0.76 1.56 -0.70
N GLU A 128 0.45 2.13 -0.64
CA GLU A 128 0.69 3.56 -0.80
C GLU A 128 0.23 4.07 -2.17
N ARG A 129 0.55 3.33 -3.24
CA ARG A 129 0.06 3.66 -4.60
C ARG A 129 -1.45 3.61 -4.71
N GLU A 130 -2.09 2.59 -4.12
CA GLU A 130 -3.55 2.50 -4.09
C GLU A 130 -4.17 3.69 -3.33
N LEU A 131 -3.52 4.15 -2.26
CA LEU A 131 -3.94 5.33 -1.51
C LEU A 131 -3.86 6.60 -2.37
N ASP A 132 -2.74 6.82 -3.05
CA ASP A 132 -2.55 7.97 -3.95
C ASP A 132 -3.60 7.99 -5.07
N GLU A 133 -3.89 6.84 -5.68
CA GLU A 133 -4.94 6.70 -6.69
C GLU A 133 -6.32 7.00 -6.12
N ALA A 134 -6.63 6.47 -4.94
CA ALA A 134 -7.91 6.70 -4.27
C ALA A 134 -8.09 8.16 -3.88
N GLU A 135 -7.03 8.84 -3.44
CA GLU A 135 -7.05 10.27 -3.15
C GLU A 135 -7.25 11.10 -4.41
N GLY A 136 -6.57 10.75 -5.51
CA GLY A 136 -6.79 11.37 -6.82
C GLY A 136 -8.24 11.25 -7.28
N ASP A 137 -8.84 10.08 -7.12
CA ASP A 137 -10.25 9.85 -7.43
C ASP A 137 -11.20 10.66 -6.54
N ARG A 138 -10.88 10.79 -5.25
CA ARG A 138 -11.64 11.63 -4.32
C ARG A 138 -11.59 13.10 -4.74
N TRP A 139 -10.42 13.60 -5.12
CA TRP A 139 -10.24 14.96 -5.64
C TRP A 139 -11.05 15.18 -6.92
N SER A 140 -10.96 14.27 -7.88
CA SER A 140 -11.72 14.30 -9.12
C SER A 140 -13.24 14.31 -8.88
N ALA A 141 -13.72 13.44 -7.99
CA ALA A 141 -15.13 13.38 -7.62
C ALA A 141 -15.60 14.64 -6.90
N THR A 142 -14.77 15.22 -6.03
CA THR A 142 -15.06 16.50 -5.36
C THR A 142 -15.25 17.62 -6.38
N TYR A 143 -14.38 17.66 -7.39
CA TYR A 143 -14.51 18.63 -8.48
C TYR A 143 -15.78 18.42 -9.30
N ALA A 144 -16.12 17.15 -9.59
CA ALA A 144 -17.35 16.81 -10.31
C ALA A 144 -18.62 17.26 -9.55
N VAL A 145 -18.65 17.10 -8.22
CA VAL A 145 -19.77 17.59 -7.38
C VAL A 145 -19.91 19.11 -7.51
N ARG A 146 -18.79 19.83 -7.40
CA ARG A 146 -18.78 21.29 -7.53
C ARG A 146 -19.26 21.75 -8.90
N ALA A 147 -18.77 21.11 -9.97
CA ALA A 147 -19.16 21.43 -11.34
C ALA A 147 -20.65 21.15 -11.59
N ALA A 148 -21.15 19.99 -11.16
CA ALA A 148 -22.56 19.63 -11.28
C ALA A 148 -23.47 20.59 -10.51
N ALA A 149 -23.06 21.00 -9.30
CA ALA A 149 -23.81 21.97 -8.49
C ALA A 149 -23.89 23.34 -9.18
N GLU A 150 -22.78 23.79 -9.76
CA GLU A 150 -22.74 25.07 -10.47
C GLU A 150 -23.60 25.04 -11.74
N GLN A 151 -23.54 23.95 -12.52
CA GLN A 151 -24.38 23.77 -13.69
C GLN A 151 -25.87 23.71 -13.33
N ALA A 152 -26.22 23.06 -12.22
CA ALA A 152 -27.59 23.05 -11.70
C ALA A 152 -28.08 24.45 -11.32
N ARG A 153 -27.23 25.28 -10.68
CA ARG A 153 -27.56 26.68 -10.37
C ARG A 153 -27.77 27.51 -11.62
N GLN A 154 -26.89 27.42 -12.61
CA GLN A 154 -27.02 28.13 -13.87
C GLN A 154 -28.29 27.74 -14.61
N THR A 155 -28.59 26.43 -14.68
CA THR A 155 -29.81 25.91 -15.31
C THR A 155 -31.08 26.41 -14.60
N ARG A 156 -31.03 26.57 -13.28
CA ARG A 156 -32.15 27.13 -12.52
C ARG A 156 -32.34 28.61 -12.82
N GLN A 157 -31.27 29.39 -12.80
CA GLN A 157 -31.32 30.83 -13.10
C GLN A 157 -31.82 31.12 -14.52
N THR A 158 -31.40 30.34 -15.51
CA THR A 158 -31.89 30.50 -16.89
C THR A 158 -33.38 30.17 -17.00
N ARG A 159 -33.84 29.09 -16.35
CA ARG A 159 -35.27 28.74 -16.31
C ARG A 159 -36.12 29.81 -15.62
N GLU A 160 -35.64 30.37 -14.51
CA GLU A 160 -36.31 31.48 -13.82
C GLU A 160 -36.40 32.72 -14.73
N ALA A 161 -35.30 33.09 -15.40
CA ALA A 161 -35.28 34.23 -16.33
C ALA A 161 -36.19 34.02 -17.56
N ASP A 162 -36.25 32.80 -18.11
CA ASP A 162 -37.14 32.46 -19.22
C ASP A 162 -38.61 32.48 -18.80
N HIS A 163 -38.91 32.02 -17.58
CA HIS A 163 -40.24 32.08 -17.00
C HIS A 163 -40.71 33.54 -16.79
N ASP A 164 -39.85 34.40 -16.23
CA ASP A 164 -40.14 35.82 -16.05
C ASP A 164 -40.36 36.53 -17.38
N ARG A 165 -39.53 36.23 -18.39
CA ARG A 165 -39.68 36.78 -19.75
C ARG A 165 -41.01 36.34 -20.38
N ALA A 166 -41.41 35.07 -20.21
CA ALA A 166 -42.69 34.58 -20.69
C ALA A 166 -43.87 35.27 -20.00
N HIS A 167 -43.79 35.50 -18.69
CA HIS A 167 -44.80 36.25 -17.94
C HIS A 167 -44.94 37.71 -18.40
N GLN A 168 -43.83 38.40 -18.64
CA GLN A 168 -43.83 39.78 -19.15
C GLN A 168 -44.43 39.86 -20.56
N GLN A 169 -44.12 38.90 -21.44
CA GLN A 169 -44.70 38.83 -22.79
C GLN A 169 -46.21 38.57 -22.75
N ALA A 170 -46.68 37.67 -21.88
CA ALA A 170 -48.10 37.39 -21.71
C ALA A 170 -48.87 38.61 -21.15
N ALA A 171 -48.29 39.34 -20.20
CA ALA A 171 -48.89 40.56 -19.66
C ALA A 171 -48.96 41.68 -20.71
N ALA A 172 -47.92 41.85 -21.54
CA ALA A 172 -47.91 42.83 -22.62
C ALA A 172 -48.91 42.50 -23.74
N GLY A 173 -49.11 41.21 -24.04
CA GLY A 173 -50.08 40.76 -25.05
C GLY A 173 -51.55 40.91 -24.64
N MET A 174 -51.86 40.98 -23.34
CA MET A 174 -53.23 41.24 -22.84
C MET A 174 -53.59 42.73 -22.75
N ALA A 175 -52.62 43.62 -22.95
CA ALA A 175 -52.84 45.08 -22.90
C ALA A 175 -53.09 45.72 -24.29
N MET A 176 -53.09 44.92 -25.37
CA MET A 176 -53.48 45.32 -26.73
C MET A 176 -54.85 44.77 -27.08
#